data_AF-A0A022Q1K6-F1
#
_entry.id   AF-A0A022Q1K6-F1
#
_cell.length_a   1.000
_cell.length_b   1.000
_cell.length_c   1.000
_cell.angle_alpha   90.00
_cell.angle_beta   90.00
_cell.angle_gamma   90.00
#
_symmetry.space_group_name_H-M   'P 1'
#
loop_
_entity.id
_entity.type
_entity.pdbx_description
1 polymer ?
#
loop_
_entity_poly.entity_id
_entity_poly.type
_entity_poly.pdbx_seq_one_letter_code
_entity_poly.pdbx_strand_id
1 'polypeptide(L)' 'MVKDLSKTGFHVARNATVSRLKLAIEEEFSLYPNDERKKTWPLVWSHFCLCYEGQKLISEKACIRKYGIKDGDQ' A
#
# COMPACT_ATOMS: atom_id res chain seq x y z
N MET A 1 -2.11 22.52 5.23
CA MET A 1 -1.98 21.96 3.87
C MET A 1 -2.62 20.58 3.88
N VAL A 2 -3.77 20.42 3.23
CA VAL A 2 -4.30 19.09 2.93
C VAL A 2 -3.47 18.55 1.75
N LYS A 3 -2.68 17.49 1.96
CA LYS A 3 -2.05 16.76 0.86
C LYS A 3 -3.20 16.17 0.05
N ASP A 4 -3.29 16.51 -1.22
CA ASP A 4 -4.22 15.84 -2.13
C ASP A 4 -3.76 14.38 -2.24
N LEU A 5 -4.50 13.48 -1.60
CA LEU A 5 -4.15 12.06 -1.48
C LEU A 5 -4.26 11.32 -2.81
N SER A 6 -4.79 11.98 -3.85
CA SER A 6 -5.11 11.38 -5.15
C SER A 6 -3.89 10.89 -5.93
N LYS A 7 -2.67 11.37 -5.60
CA LYS A 7 -1.42 10.95 -6.26
C LYS A 7 -0.23 10.95 -5.30
N THR A 8 -0.19 9.98 -4.39
CA THR A 8 1.03 9.68 -3.61
C THR A 8 1.75 8.49 -4.23
N GLY A 9 3.05 8.63 -4.51
CA GLY A 9 3.89 7.55 -5.03
C GLY A 9 4.59 6.79 -3.89
N PHE A 10 4.67 5.47 -3.99
CA PHE A 10 5.32 4.61 -3.00
C PHE A 10 6.54 3.93 -3.61
N HIS A 11 7.67 3.98 -2.90
CA HIS A 11 8.90 3.33 -3.34
C HIS A 11 9.00 1.94 -2.70
N VAL A 12 8.91 0.91 -3.53
CA VAL A 12 9.05 -0.49 -3.10
C VAL A 12 10.01 -1.22 -4.03
N ALA A 13 10.63 -2.30 -3.53
CA ALA A 13 11.46 -3.15 -4.38
C ALA A 13 10.63 -3.73 -5.53
N ARG A 14 11.23 -3.90 -6.72
CA ARG A 14 10.56 -4.46 -7.90
C ARG A 14 9.96 -5.86 -7.66
N ASN A 15 10.54 -6.61 -6.72
CA ASN A 15 10.09 -7.93 -6.30
C ASN A 15 9.30 -7.91 -4.97
N ALA A 16 8.88 -6.73 -4.51
CA ALA A 16 8.12 -6.57 -3.27
C ALA A 16 6.84 -7.41 -3.29
N THR A 17 6.45 -7.85 -2.10
CA THR A 17 5.18 -8.54 -1.87
C THR A 17 4.06 -7.54 -1.62
N VAL A 18 2.80 -7.98 -1.71
CA VAL A 18 1.63 -7.18 -1.34
C VAL A 18 1.76 -6.66 0.09
N SER A 19 2.25 -7.49 1.03
CA SER A 19 2.46 -7.05 2.42
C SER A 19 3.48 -5.92 2.54
N ARG A 20 4.53 -5.94 1.72
CA ARG A 20 5.56 -4.89 1.74
C ARG A 20 5.05 -3.60 1.11
N LEU A 21 4.18 -3.68 0.10
CA LEU A 21 3.50 -2.53 -0.46
C LEU A 21 2.53 -1.89 0.56
N LYS A 22 1.72 -2.70 1.26
CA LYS A 22 0.87 -2.20 2.34
C LYS A 22 1.67 -1.49 3.42
N LEU A 23 2.77 -2.09 3.89
CA LEU A 23 3.61 -1.46 4.90
C LEU A 23 4.19 -0.12 4.45
N ALA A 24 4.64 0.00 3.20
CA ALA A 24 5.14 1.27 2.67
C ALA A 24 4.06 2.37 2.67
N ILE A 25 2.80 1.99 2.43
CA ILE A 25 1.65 2.88 2.57
C ILE A 25 1.46 3.29 4.04
N GLU A 26 1.50 2.33 4.97
CA GLU A 26 1.36 2.63 6.40
C GLU A 26 2.45 3.58 6.90
N GLU A 27 3.71 3.35 6.50
CA GLU A 27 4.88 4.15 6.89
C GLU A 27 4.77 5.60 6.40
N GLU A 28 4.36 5.82 5.15
CA GLU A 28 4.18 7.17 4.58
C GLU A 28 3.05 7.95 5.27
N PHE A 29 1.99 7.26 5.70
CA PHE A 29 0.81 7.89 6.32
C PHE A 29 0.85 7.96 7.84
N SER A 30 1.81 7.27 8.46
CA SER A 30 2.00 7.23 9.92
C SER A 30 3.29 7.91 10.33
N LEU A 31 3.48 9.14 9.85
CA LEU A 31 4.70 9.94 9.94
C LEU A 31 5.24 10.10 11.37
N TYR A 32 4.38 9.99 12.39
CA TYR A 32 4.77 10.18 13.79
C TYR A 32 4.69 8.87 14.60
N PRO A 33 5.62 8.63 15.55
CA PRO A 33 5.61 7.44 16.42
C PRO A 33 4.30 7.21 17.18
N ASN A 34 3.64 8.30 17.60
CA ASN A 34 2.38 8.29 18.34
C ASN A 34 1.15 8.55 17.46
N ASP A 35 1.25 8.38 16.14
CA ASP A 35 0.09 8.52 15.28
C ASP A 35 -0.91 7.40 15.56
N GLU A 36 -2.08 7.76 16.10
CA GLU A 36 -3.16 6.81 16.40
C GLU A 36 -3.60 6.03 15.15
N ARG A 37 -3.36 6.58 13.96
CA ARG A 37 -3.58 5.92 12.66
C ARG A 37 -2.78 4.62 12.50
N LYS A 38 -1.66 4.46 13.19
CA LYS A 38 -0.94 3.16 13.22
C LYS A 38 -1.83 2.02 13.71
N LYS A 39 -2.73 2.30 14.64
CA LYS A 39 -3.65 1.32 15.21
C LYS A 39 -4.84 1.04 14.31
N THR A 40 -5.13 1.90 13.32
CA THR A 40 -6.29 1.75 12.43
C THR A 40 -5.96 0.94 11.17
N TRP A 41 -4.70 0.82 10.77
CA TRP A 41 -4.30 0.04 9.58
C TRP A 41 -4.80 -1.41 9.56
N PRO A 42 -4.75 -2.18 10.67
CA PRO A 42 -5.35 -3.51 10.69
C PRO A 42 -6.85 -3.52 10.33
N LEU A 43 -7.60 -2.48 10.73
CA LEU A 43 -9.02 -2.33 10.37
C LEU A 43 -9.18 -1.92 8.91
N VAL A 44 -8.33 -1.02 8.41
CA VAL A 44 -8.32 -0.64 6.98
C VAL A 44 -8.11 -1.88 6.11
N TRP A 45 -7.13 -2.72 6.43
CA TRP A 45 -6.84 -3.92 5.65
C TRP A 45 -7.83 -5.07 5.85
N SER A 46 -8.66 -5.05 6.89
CA SER A 46 -9.73 -6.05 7.05
C SER A 46 -10.96 -5.70 6.20
N HIS A 47 -11.20 -4.41 5.92
CA HIS A 47 -12.35 -3.94 5.13
C HIS A 47 -11.99 -3.65 3.67
N PHE A 48 -10.74 -3.28 3.38
CA PHE A 48 -10.29 -2.85 2.07
C PHE A 48 -9.12 -3.69 1.57
N CYS A 49 -9.07 -3.89 0.25
CA CYS A 49 -7.93 -4.49 -0.44
C CYS A 49 -7.37 -3.54 -1.49
N LEU A 50 -6.08 -3.64 -1.77
CA LEU A 50 -5.47 -2.99 -2.92
C LEU A 50 -6.00 -3.62 -4.21
N CYS A 51 -6.22 -2.80 -5.23
CA CYS A 51 -6.62 -3.24 -6.56
C CYS A 51 -5.71 -2.60 -7.61
N TYR A 52 -5.37 -3.36 -8.64
CA TYR A 52 -4.64 -2.88 -9.81
C TYR A 52 -5.31 -3.43 -11.06
N GLU A 53 -5.72 -2.56 -12.00
CA GLU A 53 -6.40 -2.96 -13.25
C GLU A 53 -7.58 -3.93 -13.01
N GLY A 54 -8.38 -3.65 -11.96
CA GLY A 54 -9.52 -4.49 -11.54
C GLY A 54 -9.14 -5.81 -10.83
N GLN A 55 -7.85 -6.14 -10.71
CA GLN A 55 -7.36 -7.30 -9.99
C GLN A 55 -7.13 -6.98 -8.51
N LYS A 56 -7.70 -7.79 -7.62
CA LYS A 56 -7.51 -7.65 -6.17
C LYS A 56 -6.19 -8.29 -5.72
N LEU A 57 -5.38 -7.54 -4.98
CA LEU A 57 -4.12 -8.02 -4.39
C LEU A 57 -4.41 -8.65 -3.02
N ILE A 58 -4.93 -9.88 -3.02
CA ILE A 58 -5.38 -10.57 -1.79
C ILE A 58 -4.25 -11.32 -1.07
N SER A 59 -3.25 -11.82 -1.80
CA SER A 59 -2.20 -12.65 -1.21
C SER A 59 -1.04 -11.80 -0.72
N GLU A 60 -0.91 -11.68 0.60
CA GLU A 60 0.17 -10.94 1.28
C GLU A 60 1.58 -11.33 0.81
N LYS A 61 1.77 -12.61 0.44
CA LYS A 61 3.06 -13.16 -0.01
C LYS A 61 3.27 -13.07 -1.52
N ALA A 62 2.24 -12.73 -2.30
CA ALA A 62 2.39 -12.61 -3.74
C ALA A 62 3.24 -11.39 -4.08
N CYS A 63 4.16 -11.57 -5.02
CA CYS A 63 4.96 -10.48 -5.56
C CYS A 63 4.08 -9.58 -6.44
N ILE A 64 4.19 -8.26 -6.29
CA ILE A 64 3.40 -7.28 -7.05
C ILE A 64 3.59 -7.41 -8.56
N ARG A 65 4.78 -7.85 -9.01
CA ARG A 65 5.07 -8.13 -10.43
C ARG A 65 4.20 -9.25 -11.01
N LYS A 66 3.67 -10.17 -10.20
CA LYS A 66 2.74 -11.21 -10.67
C LYS A 66 1.41 -10.64 -11.17
N TYR A 67 1.06 -9.44 -10.69
CA TYR A 67 -0.11 -8.68 -11.12
C TYR A 67 0.21 -7.72 -12.28
N GLY A 68 1.44 -7.76 -12.82
CA GLY A 68 1.85 -6.90 -13.93
C GLY A 68 2.28 -5.49 -13.53
N ILE A 69 2.31 -5.16 -12.23
CA ILE A 69 2.69 -3.84 -11.70
C ILE A 69 4.18 -3.56 -11.99
N LYS A 70 4.43 -2.35 -12.50
CA LYS A 70 5.73 -1.80 -12.90
C LYS A 70 5.95 -0.42 -12.26
N ASP A 71 7.15 0.11 -12.47
CA ASP A 71 7.49 1.46 -12.04
C ASP A 71 6.61 2.49 -12.76
N GLY A 72 6.07 3.44 -12.00
CA GLY A 72 5.17 4.49 -12.50
C GLY A 72 3.69 4.11 -12.62
N ASP A 73 3.30 2.87 -12.32
CA ASP A 73 1.90 2.45 -12.31
C ASP A 73 1.13 3.04 -11.10
N GLN A 74 -0.20 3.19 -11.26
CA GLN A 74 -1.11 3.76 -10.25
C GLN A 74 -2.14 2.74 -9.74
#